data_AF-A0A822GGA7-F1
#
_entry.id   AF-A0A822GGA7-F1
#
_cell.length_a   1.000
_cell.length_b   1.000
_cell.length_c   1.000
_cell.angle_alpha   90.00
_cell.angle_beta   90.00
_cell.angle_gamma   90.00
#
_symmetry.space_group_name_H-M   'P 1'
#
loop_
_entity.id
_entity.type
_entity.pdbx_description
1 polymer ?
#
loop_
_entity_poly.entity_id
_entity_poly.type
_entity_poly.pdbx_seq_one_letter_code
_entity_poly.pdbx_strand_id
1 'polypeptide(L)'
;LSQLKGLVEPVSWNYLPTFYDYYKTLSAWKIYPKFFDNIWAASAFKGGVDRFSMTTNATHHVLNNRQWLHFMQSPTFDEKYFSAIILTGWSRFDHFMPLCDILPTAYPSLLYSLHILNTDQFLANDPFYDCETLLKSIGKYHHLCKTLPGMSIFSNISSLSMVVSKIQNLLKLLYDTSPEYNRNRSFVRRYELDSQLTELKDFEKELLSTKEQLNHTLSDLYSQDVIDEWLDLYVTPIQNQMYKAYIDFSPVFNTTSWGRRPLI
;
A
#
# COMPACT_ATOMS: atom_id res chain seq x y z
N LEU A 1 -14.52 32.43 -14.57
CA LEU A 1 -15.59 31.54 -14.09
C LEU A 1 -16.92 31.80 -14.78
N SER A 2 -17.39 33.05 -14.92
CA SER A 2 -18.67 33.36 -15.58
C SER A 2 -18.81 32.81 -17.01
N GLN A 3 -17.75 32.83 -17.81
CA GLN A 3 -17.75 32.27 -19.18
C GLN A 3 -17.86 30.73 -19.23
N LEU A 4 -17.62 30.05 -18.11
CA LEU A 4 -17.70 28.58 -18.01
C LEU A 4 -19.06 28.11 -17.47
N LYS A 5 -19.93 29.05 -17.09
CA LYS A 5 -21.24 28.74 -16.54
C LYS A 5 -22.07 27.96 -17.55
N GLY A 6 -22.62 26.82 -17.13
CA GLY A 6 -23.40 25.92 -17.98
C GLY A 6 -22.57 25.12 -19.00
N LEU A 7 -21.23 25.26 -19.01
CA LEU A 7 -20.34 24.51 -19.90
C LEU A 7 -19.55 23.42 -19.16
N VAL A 8 -19.29 23.61 -17.88
CA VAL A 8 -18.49 22.69 -17.06
C VAL A 8 -19.08 22.52 -15.68
N GLU A 9 -18.78 21.39 -15.05
CA GLU A 9 -19.10 21.09 -13.66
C GLU A 9 -17.78 20.78 -12.93
N PRO A 10 -17.45 21.52 -11.85
CA PRO A 10 -16.21 21.31 -11.13
C PRO A 10 -16.25 20.01 -10.33
N VAL A 11 -15.10 19.32 -10.29
CA VAL A 11 -14.85 18.17 -9.43
C VAL A 11 -13.96 18.61 -8.27
N SER A 12 -14.44 18.43 -7.04
CA SER A 12 -13.71 18.71 -5.82
C SER A 12 -13.18 17.40 -5.24
N TRP A 13 -11.87 17.23 -5.22
CA TRP A 13 -11.21 16.00 -4.78
C TRP A 13 -10.48 16.21 -3.45
N ASN A 14 -10.51 15.17 -2.61
CA ASN A 14 -9.79 15.10 -1.34
C ASN A 14 -9.71 13.64 -0.91
N TYR A 15 -8.50 13.16 -0.65
CA TYR A 15 -8.26 11.75 -0.33
C TYR A 15 -7.99 11.50 1.15
N LEU A 16 -8.06 12.53 2.00
CA LEU A 16 -7.84 12.37 3.44
C LEU A 16 -9.08 11.79 4.14
N PRO A 17 -8.93 10.97 5.18
CA PRO A 17 -10.06 10.44 5.94
C PRO A 17 -10.66 11.47 6.92
N THR A 18 -9.93 12.56 7.18
CA THR A 18 -10.27 13.57 8.20
C THR A 18 -10.11 14.99 7.65
N PHE A 19 -10.88 15.35 6.62
CA PHE A 19 -10.80 16.68 6.02
C PHE A 19 -11.89 17.67 6.47
N TYR A 20 -12.98 17.19 7.08
CA TYR A 20 -14.23 17.95 7.25
C TYR A 20 -14.02 19.37 7.80
N ASP A 21 -13.31 19.50 8.92
CA ASP A 21 -13.20 20.76 9.65
C ASP A 21 -12.44 21.84 8.89
N TYR A 22 -11.37 21.48 8.19
CA TYR A 22 -10.65 22.41 7.32
C TYR A 22 -11.45 22.67 6.05
N TYR A 23 -11.92 21.61 5.41
CA TYR A 23 -12.50 21.69 4.07
C TYR A 23 -13.79 22.50 4.06
N LYS A 24 -14.65 22.39 5.09
CA LYS A 24 -15.90 23.18 5.20
C LYS A 24 -15.67 24.70 5.25
N THR A 25 -14.47 25.15 5.64
CA THR A 25 -14.14 26.58 5.77
C THR A 25 -13.72 27.23 4.45
N LEU A 26 -13.47 26.43 3.41
CA LEU A 26 -13.00 26.94 2.13
C LEU A 26 -14.02 27.88 1.50
N SER A 27 -13.56 29.05 1.03
CA SER A 27 -14.39 30.04 0.36
C SER A 27 -15.01 29.53 -0.95
N ALA A 28 -14.39 28.51 -1.56
CA ALA A 28 -14.88 27.81 -2.75
C ALA A 28 -16.36 27.41 -2.59
N TRP A 29 -16.76 26.94 -1.40
CA TRP A 29 -18.14 26.51 -1.13
C TRP A 29 -19.18 27.62 -1.20
N LYS A 30 -18.77 28.88 -1.05
CA LYS A 30 -19.63 30.05 -1.21
C LYS A 30 -19.57 30.64 -2.62
N ILE A 31 -18.52 30.31 -3.38
CA ILE A 31 -18.25 30.89 -4.70
C ILE A 31 -18.80 30.00 -5.80
N TYR A 32 -18.51 28.69 -5.78
CA TYR A 32 -18.86 27.76 -6.85
C TYR A 32 -20.36 27.70 -7.17
N PRO A 33 -21.29 27.70 -6.19
CA PRO A 33 -22.73 27.68 -6.48
C PRO A 33 -23.24 28.90 -7.24
N LYS A 34 -22.49 30.00 -7.28
CA LYS A 34 -22.86 31.20 -8.05
C LYS A 34 -22.60 31.02 -9.55
N PHE A 35 -21.72 30.09 -9.92
CA PHE A 35 -21.23 29.90 -11.28
C PHE A 35 -21.54 28.52 -11.86
N PHE A 36 -21.76 27.52 -11.02
CA PHE A 36 -21.97 26.13 -11.43
C PHE A 36 -23.23 25.60 -10.78
N ASP A 37 -24.09 24.98 -11.59
CA ASP A 37 -25.35 24.42 -11.12
C ASP A 37 -25.13 23.14 -10.31
N ASN A 38 -24.03 22.45 -10.57
CA ASN A 38 -23.65 21.17 -10.00
C ASN A 38 -22.17 21.16 -9.62
N ILE A 39 -21.84 20.39 -8.58
CA ILE A 39 -20.46 20.11 -8.15
C ILE A 39 -20.35 18.61 -7.91
N TRP A 40 -19.22 18.02 -8.31
CA TRP A 40 -18.93 16.62 -8.06
C TRP A 40 -17.93 16.50 -6.92
N ALA A 41 -18.12 15.50 -6.07
CA ALA A 41 -17.10 15.06 -5.14
C ALA A 41 -16.22 14.01 -5.81
N ALA A 42 -14.97 13.89 -5.38
CA ALA A 42 -14.09 12.79 -5.79
C ALA A 42 -13.33 12.22 -4.59
N SER A 43 -13.61 10.95 -4.32
CA SER A 43 -12.94 10.11 -3.33
C SER A 43 -11.99 9.12 -4.02
N ALA A 44 -11.30 8.29 -3.25
CA ALA A 44 -10.44 7.24 -3.81
C ALA A 44 -10.66 5.89 -3.13
N PHE A 45 -10.57 4.81 -3.91
CA PHE A 45 -10.47 3.44 -3.38
C PHE A 45 -9.04 2.87 -3.45
N LYS A 46 -8.14 3.48 -4.23
CA LYS A 46 -6.71 3.14 -4.26
C LYS A 46 -5.85 4.34 -4.66
N GLY A 47 -4.58 4.33 -4.24
CA GLY A 47 -3.61 5.38 -4.56
C GLY A 47 -3.88 6.71 -3.85
N GLY A 48 -2.96 7.68 -3.96
CA GLY A 48 -3.11 8.98 -3.30
C GLY A 48 -2.88 8.96 -1.77
N VAL A 49 -2.37 7.85 -1.22
CA VAL A 49 -2.01 7.69 0.19
C VAL A 49 -0.49 7.58 0.36
N ASP A 50 0.09 6.47 -0.07
CA ASP A 50 1.53 6.22 -0.05
C ASP A 50 2.06 6.04 -1.48
N ARG A 51 3.20 6.66 -1.75
CA ARG A 51 3.90 6.61 -3.05
C ARG A 51 4.53 5.25 -3.29
N PHE A 52 4.84 4.50 -2.23
CA PHE A 52 5.53 3.21 -2.29
C PHE A 52 4.78 2.15 -1.48
N SER A 53 3.71 1.63 -2.05
CA SER A 53 2.84 0.67 -1.39
C SER A 53 2.63 -0.57 -2.24
N MET A 54 3.00 -1.74 -1.67
CA MET A 54 2.66 -3.05 -2.25
C MET A 54 1.16 -3.37 -2.06
N THR A 55 0.54 -2.87 -1.00
CA THR A 55 -0.81 -3.26 -0.56
C THR A 55 -1.67 -2.05 -0.22
N THR A 56 -2.88 -1.98 -0.76
CA THR A 56 -3.78 -0.85 -0.53
C THR A 56 -4.20 -0.72 0.94
N ASN A 57 -4.10 0.49 1.50
CA ASN A 57 -4.64 0.80 2.81
C ASN A 57 -6.17 0.98 2.73
N ALA A 58 -6.90 -0.14 2.76
CA ALA A 58 -8.35 -0.15 2.66
C ALA A 58 -9.03 0.71 3.75
N THR A 59 -8.52 0.68 4.98
CA THR A 59 -9.05 1.50 6.10
C THR A 59 -9.08 2.97 5.75
N HIS A 60 -7.96 3.50 5.23
CA HIS A 60 -7.86 4.89 4.82
C HIS A 60 -8.92 5.26 3.78
N HIS A 61 -9.07 4.44 2.74
CA HIS A 61 -10.00 4.69 1.65
C HIS A 61 -11.46 4.60 2.09
N VAL A 62 -11.84 3.59 2.87
CA VAL A 62 -13.20 3.47 3.38
C VAL A 62 -13.57 4.66 4.27
N LEU A 63 -12.64 5.12 5.12
CA LEU A 63 -12.84 6.32 5.93
C LEU A 63 -12.91 7.59 5.09
N ASN A 64 -12.13 7.72 4.01
CA ASN A 64 -12.25 8.82 3.06
C ASN A 64 -13.62 8.86 2.37
N ASN A 65 -14.11 7.71 1.90
CA ASN A 65 -15.45 7.62 1.29
C ASN A 65 -16.56 7.98 2.27
N ARG A 66 -16.47 7.49 3.51
CA ARG A 66 -17.38 7.88 4.60
C ARG A 66 -17.35 9.38 4.86
N GLN A 67 -16.15 9.96 4.87
CA GLN A 67 -15.97 11.38 5.14
C GLN A 67 -16.62 12.24 4.06
N TRP A 68 -16.55 11.83 2.79
CA TRP A 68 -17.25 12.49 1.69
C TRP A 68 -18.77 12.43 1.83
N LEU A 69 -19.34 11.27 2.17
CA LEU A 69 -20.78 11.15 2.45
C LEU A 69 -21.20 12.11 3.57
N HIS A 70 -20.49 12.07 4.70
CA HIS A 70 -20.77 12.95 5.83
C HIS A 70 -20.64 14.43 5.47
N PHE A 71 -19.67 14.80 4.64
CA PHE A 71 -19.48 16.16 4.18
C PHE A 71 -20.63 16.64 3.30
N MET A 72 -21.01 15.83 2.31
CA MET A 72 -22.09 16.15 1.36
C MET A 72 -23.47 16.20 2.01
N GLN A 73 -23.72 15.36 3.02
CA GLN A 73 -24.95 15.35 3.79
C GLN A 73 -24.98 16.40 4.92
N SER A 74 -23.92 17.20 5.09
CA SER A 74 -23.87 18.16 6.18
C SER A 74 -24.90 19.28 5.98
N PRO A 75 -25.47 19.85 7.07
CA PRO A 75 -26.42 20.96 6.97
C PRO A 75 -25.86 22.25 6.35
N THR A 76 -24.55 22.27 6.05
CA THR A 76 -23.87 23.41 5.41
C THR A 76 -24.25 23.52 3.93
N PHE A 77 -24.67 22.42 3.32
CA PHE A 77 -24.96 22.33 1.89
C PHE A 77 -26.44 22.03 1.66
N ASP A 78 -27.03 22.67 0.65
CA ASP A 78 -28.34 22.28 0.17
C ASP A 78 -28.28 20.89 -0.48
N GLU A 79 -29.39 20.14 -0.47
CA GLU A 79 -29.43 18.77 -1.04
C GLU A 79 -29.01 18.70 -2.51
N LYS A 80 -29.15 19.80 -3.25
CA LYS A 80 -28.80 19.89 -4.69
C LYS A 80 -27.34 20.29 -4.94
N TYR A 81 -26.56 20.49 -3.89
CA TYR A 81 -25.22 21.06 -3.99
C TYR A 81 -24.23 20.12 -4.68
N PHE A 82 -24.36 18.81 -4.44
CA PHE A 82 -23.51 17.79 -5.00
C PHE A 82 -24.30 16.81 -5.87
N SER A 83 -23.76 16.46 -7.04
CA SER A 83 -24.42 15.53 -7.96
C SER A 83 -24.14 14.07 -7.60
N ALA A 84 -22.86 13.73 -7.41
CA ALA A 84 -22.42 12.39 -7.03
C ALA A 84 -20.95 12.41 -6.55
N ILE A 85 -20.48 11.24 -6.11
CA ILE A 85 -19.08 10.97 -5.81
C ILE A 85 -18.45 10.18 -6.97
N ILE A 86 -17.37 10.71 -7.53
CA ILE A 86 -16.48 10.01 -8.44
C ILE A 86 -15.51 9.18 -7.59
N LEU A 87 -15.61 7.85 -7.70
CA LEU A 87 -14.72 6.93 -7.00
C LEU A 87 -13.45 6.68 -7.83
N THR A 88 -12.35 7.35 -7.49
CA THR A 88 -11.09 7.30 -8.24
C THR A 88 -10.16 6.17 -7.81
N GLY A 89 -9.27 5.75 -8.70
CA GLY A 89 -8.25 4.74 -8.41
C GLY A 89 -6.91 5.07 -9.07
N TRP A 90 -6.11 5.91 -8.41
CA TRP A 90 -4.84 6.40 -8.95
C TRP A 90 -3.79 5.29 -9.03
N SER A 91 -3.00 5.29 -10.10
CA SER A 91 -1.87 4.36 -10.27
C SER A 91 -0.51 5.01 -10.05
N ARG A 92 -0.43 6.34 -10.09
CA ARG A 92 0.78 7.13 -9.83
C ARG A 92 0.43 8.46 -9.17
N PHE A 93 1.39 9.07 -8.48
CA PHE A 93 1.24 10.40 -7.89
C PHE A 93 1.56 11.53 -8.87
N ASP A 94 2.41 11.25 -9.86
CA ASP A 94 2.66 12.10 -11.01
C ASP A 94 3.20 11.23 -12.17
N HIS A 95 3.55 11.86 -13.29
CA HIS A 95 3.97 11.17 -14.52
C HIS A 95 5.31 10.44 -14.42
N PHE A 96 6.18 10.83 -13.47
CA PHE A 96 7.53 10.29 -13.30
C PHE A 96 7.68 9.47 -12.01
N MET A 97 6.69 9.49 -11.14
CA MET A 97 6.67 8.68 -9.93
C MET A 97 6.31 7.23 -10.23
N PRO A 98 6.82 6.28 -9.44
CA PRO A 98 6.57 4.87 -9.66
C PRO A 98 5.10 4.47 -9.42
N LEU A 99 4.76 3.26 -9.85
CA LEU A 99 3.44 2.68 -9.59
C LEU A 99 3.18 2.52 -8.09
N CYS A 100 2.05 3.06 -7.64
CA CYS A 100 1.44 2.73 -6.35
C CYS A 100 0.44 1.57 -6.51
N ASP A 101 -0.20 1.18 -5.41
CA ASP A 101 -1.31 0.20 -5.30
C ASP A 101 -1.90 -0.29 -6.64
N ILE A 102 -1.63 -1.56 -6.96
CA ILE A 102 -2.19 -2.21 -8.15
C ILE A 102 -3.63 -2.70 -7.89
N LEU A 103 -4.41 -2.92 -8.95
CA LEU A 103 -5.84 -3.19 -8.83
C LEU A 103 -6.17 -4.45 -7.98
N PRO A 104 -5.47 -5.59 -8.12
CA PRO A 104 -5.72 -6.76 -7.29
C PRO A 104 -5.62 -6.51 -5.79
N THR A 105 -4.69 -5.65 -5.35
CA THR A 105 -4.52 -5.33 -3.93
C THR A 105 -5.53 -4.33 -3.42
N ALA A 106 -6.24 -3.65 -4.32
CA ALA A 106 -7.27 -2.68 -4.02
C ALA A 106 -8.70 -3.26 -3.96
N TYR A 107 -8.92 -4.54 -4.30
CA TYR A 107 -10.29 -5.09 -4.35
C TYR A 107 -11.06 -4.98 -3.03
N PRO A 108 -10.49 -5.33 -1.86
CA PRO A 108 -11.21 -5.13 -0.60
C PRO A 108 -11.60 -3.67 -0.41
N SER A 109 -10.67 -2.74 -0.62
CA SER A 109 -10.93 -1.30 -0.55
C SER A 109 -12.05 -0.85 -1.50
N LEU A 110 -12.03 -1.31 -2.76
CA LEU A 110 -13.06 -1.01 -3.75
C LEU A 110 -14.44 -1.49 -3.30
N LEU A 111 -14.55 -2.74 -2.86
CA LEU A 111 -15.83 -3.33 -2.50
C LEU A 111 -16.42 -2.67 -1.25
N TYR A 112 -15.61 -2.39 -0.23
CA TYR A 112 -16.07 -1.68 0.96
C TYR A 112 -16.42 -0.22 0.64
N SER A 113 -15.65 0.45 -0.23
CA SER A 113 -15.96 1.80 -0.70
C SER A 113 -17.28 1.84 -1.47
N LEU A 114 -17.53 0.87 -2.34
CA LEU A 114 -18.81 0.76 -3.05
C LEU A 114 -19.96 0.46 -2.07
N HIS A 115 -19.75 -0.43 -1.10
CA HIS A 115 -20.78 -0.72 -0.10
C HIS A 115 -21.20 0.54 0.65
N ILE A 116 -20.24 1.25 1.27
CA ILE A 116 -20.55 2.43 2.08
C ILE A 116 -21.16 3.55 1.23
N LEU A 117 -20.67 3.79 0.01
CA LEU A 117 -21.21 4.82 -0.88
C LEU A 117 -22.67 4.54 -1.32
N ASN A 118 -23.07 3.27 -1.39
CA ASN A 118 -24.41 2.88 -1.83
C ASN A 118 -25.41 2.72 -0.67
N THR A 119 -24.95 2.41 0.54
CA THR A 119 -25.83 2.07 1.67
C THR A 119 -25.74 3.05 2.83
N ASP A 120 -24.70 3.89 2.86
CA ASP A 120 -24.30 4.68 4.03
C ASP A 120 -24.06 3.82 5.30
N GLN A 121 -23.88 2.50 5.12
CA GLN A 121 -23.63 1.58 6.20
C GLN A 121 -22.13 1.33 6.34
N PHE A 122 -21.62 1.62 7.54
CA PHE A 122 -20.25 1.35 7.89
C PHE A 122 -20.13 -0.02 8.58
N LEU A 123 -19.62 -1.01 7.85
CA LEU A 123 -19.32 -2.34 8.39
C LEU A 123 -17.92 -2.32 9.01
N ALA A 124 -17.87 -2.03 10.31
CA ALA A 124 -16.64 -2.05 11.09
C ALA A 124 -16.21 -3.49 11.38
N ASN A 125 -15.21 -4.00 10.67
CA ASN A 125 -14.39 -5.13 11.12
C ASN A 125 -12.91 -4.73 10.98
N ASP A 126 -12.35 -4.26 12.09
CA ASP A 126 -10.95 -3.81 12.22
C ASP A 126 -10.10 -5.03 12.66
N PRO A 127 -8.92 -5.34 12.06
CA PRO A 127 -8.11 -4.53 11.15
C PRO A 127 -7.99 -5.03 9.70
N PHE A 128 -8.70 -6.10 9.33
CA PHE A 128 -8.57 -6.71 8.01
C PHE A 128 -9.83 -6.51 7.19
N TYR A 129 -9.80 -5.50 6.31
CA TYR A 129 -10.75 -5.39 5.22
C TYR A 129 -10.49 -6.54 4.24
N ASP A 130 -11.28 -7.60 4.38
CA ASP A 130 -11.24 -8.78 3.54
C ASP A 130 -12.52 -8.88 2.69
N CYS A 131 -12.34 -9.29 1.44
CA CYS A 131 -13.43 -9.41 0.48
C CYS A 131 -14.49 -10.43 0.94
N GLU A 132 -14.07 -11.61 1.41
CA GLU A 132 -15.01 -12.69 1.76
C GLU A 132 -15.87 -12.29 2.96
N THR A 133 -15.26 -11.63 3.94
CA THR A 133 -15.91 -11.10 5.14
C THR A 133 -16.97 -10.06 4.79
N LEU A 134 -16.68 -9.11 3.89
CA LEU A 134 -17.66 -8.16 3.39
C LEU A 134 -18.84 -8.88 2.74
N LEU A 135 -18.57 -9.73 1.74
CA LEU A 135 -19.62 -10.40 0.98
C LEU A 135 -20.53 -11.21 1.89
N LYS A 136 -19.96 -11.93 2.86
CA LYS A 136 -20.74 -12.65 3.88
C LYS A 136 -21.63 -11.69 4.70
N SER A 137 -21.09 -10.54 5.11
CA SER A 137 -21.80 -9.56 5.94
C SER A 137 -22.99 -8.92 5.21
N ILE A 138 -22.90 -8.78 3.89
CA ILE A 138 -23.98 -8.24 3.04
C ILE A 138 -24.87 -9.33 2.42
N GLY A 139 -24.78 -10.58 2.91
CA GLY A 139 -25.61 -11.69 2.46
C GLY A 139 -25.31 -12.18 1.04
N LYS A 140 -24.10 -11.94 0.52
CA LYS A 140 -23.62 -12.41 -0.78
C LYS A 140 -22.73 -13.64 -0.63
N TYR A 141 -22.58 -14.37 -1.73
CA TYR A 141 -21.71 -15.54 -1.78
C TYR A 141 -20.23 -15.14 -1.70
N HIS A 142 -19.57 -15.45 -0.59
CA HIS A 142 -18.16 -15.08 -0.33
C HIS A 142 -17.18 -15.62 -1.39
N HIS A 143 -17.45 -16.78 -2.00
CA HIS A 143 -16.59 -17.37 -3.03
C HIS A 143 -16.46 -16.51 -4.30
N LEU A 144 -17.35 -15.53 -4.51
CA LEU A 144 -17.24 -14.55 -5.61
C LEU A 144 -15.95 -13.71 -5.51
N CYS A 145 -15.34 -13.61 -4.33
CA CYS A 145 -14.03 -12.98 -4.19
C CYS A 145 -12.98 -13.70 -5.03
N LYS A 146 -13.01 -15.03 -5.08
CA LYS A 146 -12.05 -15.85 -5.85
C LYS A 146 -12.24 -15.74 -7.36
N THR A 147 -13.37 -15.20 -7.81
CA THR A 147 -13.66 -14.97 -9.24
C THR A 147 -13.20 -13.60 -9.72
N LEU A 148 -12.70 -12.74 -8.83
CA LEU A 148 -12.16 -11.44 -9.24
C LEU A 148 -10.88 -11.64 -10.08
N PRO A 149 -10.68 -10.86 -11.16
CA PRO A 149 -9.48 -10.96 -11.99
C PRO A 149 -8.20 -10.73 -11.18
N GLY A 150 -7.19 -11.59 -11.30
CA GLY A 150 -5.91 -11.38 -10.63
C GLY A 150 -5.90 -11.63 -9.11
N MET A 151 -6.83 -12.40 -8.56
CA MET A 151 -6.76 -12.79 -7.14
C MET A 151 -5.51 -13.61 -6.78
N SER A 152 -4.97 -14.36 -7.74
CA SER A 152 -3.66 -15.02 -7.59
C SER A 152 -2.54 -14.00 -7.33
N ILE A 153 -2.58 -12.84 -8.00
CA ILE A 153 -1.65 -11.73 -7.79
C ILE A 153 -1.78 -11.19 -6.35
N PHE A 154 -3.01 -10.97 -5.87
CA PHE A 154 -3.25 -10.52 -4.50
C PHE A 154 -2.62 -11.47 -3.47
N SER A 155 -2.85 -12.78 -3.61
CA SER A 155 -2.27 -13.79 -2.73
C SER A 155 -0.74 -13.79 -2.78
N ASN A 156 -0.15 -13.73 -3.98
CA ASN A 156 1.30 -13.73 -4.14
C ASN A 156 1.96 -12.45 -3.59
N ILE A 157 1.34 -11.28 -3.73
CA ILE A 157 1.83 -10.03 -3.13
C ILE A 157 1.73 -10.09 -1.61
N SER A 158 0.66 -10.67 -1.07
CA SER A 158 0.52 -10.86 0.38
C SER A 158 1.64 -11.77 0.91
N SER A 159 1.93 -12.87 0.21
CA SER A 159 3.07 -13.73 0.53
C SER A 159 4.41 -12.99 0.42
N LEU A 160 4.64 -12.21 -0.64
CA LEU A 160 5.84 -11.39 -0.78
C LEU A 160 6.00 -10.43 0.40
N SER A 161 4.94 -9.72 0.78
CA SER A 161 4.96 -8.77 1.90
C SER A 161 5.39 -9.44 3.21
N MET A 162 4.93 -10.67 3.45
CA MET A 162 5.36 -11.47 4.61
C MET A 162 6.85 -11.83 4.53
N VAL A 163 7.33 -12.29 3.37
CA VAL A 163 8.75 -12.65 3.16
C VAL A 163 9.66 -11.44 3.34
N VAL A 164 9.30 -10.30 2.73
CA VAL A 164 10.03 -9.03 2.86
C VAL A 164 10.09 -8.60 4.32
N SER A 165 8.99 -8.70 5.07
CA SER A 165 8.96 -8.37 6.49
C SER A 165 9.89 -9.26 7.32
N LYS A 166 9.92 -10.57 7.06
CA LYS A 166 10.85 -11.51 7.72
C LYS A 166 12.31 -11.14 7.44
N ILE A 167 12.65 -10.87 6.18
CA ILE A 167 14.00 -10.48 5.76
C ILE A 167 14.41 -9.18 6.44
N GLN A 168 13.57 -8.15 6.42
CA GLN A 168 13.86 -6.86 7.05
C GLN A 168 14.09 -6.99 8.55
N ASN A 169 13.28 -7.78 9.23
CA ASN A 169 13.45 -8.05 10.67
C ASN A 169 14.76 -8.79 10.96
N LEU A 170 15.10 -9.80 10.16
CA LEU A 170 16.33 -10.56 10.31
C LEU A 170 17.57 -9.70 10.01
N LEU A 171 17.54 -8.89 8.94
CA LEU A 171 18.59 -7.93 8.63
C LEU A 171 18.78 -6.94 9.78
N LYS A 172 17.69 -6.38 10.31
CA LYS A 172 17.77 -5.50 11.48
C LYS A 172 18.44 -6.19 12.67
N LEU A 173 17.98 -7.40 13.01
CA LEU A 173 18.58 -8.20 14.09
C LEU A 173 20.08 -8.46 13.86
N LEU A 174 20.46 -8.78 12.63
CA LEU A 174 21.83 -9.04 12.22
C LEU A 174 22.73 -7.81 12.47
N TYR A 175 22.28 -6.61 12.07
CA TYR A 175 23.03 -5.37 12.29
C TYR A 175 23.01 -4.92 13.77
N ASP A 176 21.91 -5.14 14.50
CA ASP A 176 21.77 -4.77 15.91
C ASP A 176 22.66 -5.64 16.82
N THR A 177 22.74 -6.95 16.55
CA THR A 177 23.53 -7.90 17.34
C THR A 177 25.02 -7.87 17.02
N SER A 178 25.38 -7.33 15.86
CA SER A 178 26.75 -7.18 15.42
C SER A 178 26.99 -5.78 14.88
N PRO A 179 27.09 -4.74 15.74
CA PRO A 179 27.29 -3.36 15.30
C PRO A 179 28.58 -3.16 14.50
N GLU A 180 28.66 -2.08 13.72
CA GLU A 180 29.78 -1.81 12.81
C GLU A 180 31.14 -1.83 13.52
N TYR A 181 31.22 -1.25 14.72
CA TYR A 181 32.43 -1.27 15.55
C TYR A 181 32.97 -2.70 15.79
N ASN A 182 32.06 -3.63 16.07
CA ASN A 182 32.35 -5.04 16.33
C ASN A 182 32.70 -5.78 15.04
N ARG A 183 31.93 -5.55 13.96
CA ARG A 183 32.15 -6.18 12.64
C ARG A 183 33.52 -5.83 12.07
N ASN A 184 33.90 -4.54 12.12
CA ASN A 184 35.19 -4.06 11.60
C ASN A 184 36.41 -4.65 12.34
N ARG A 185 36.19 -5.25 13.52
CA ARG A 185 37.23 -5.91 14.33
C ARG A 185 36.99 -7.42 14.45
N SER A 186 36.00 -7.95 13.75
CA SER A 186 35.54 -9.34 13.84
C SER A 186 35.20 -9.80 15.26
N PHE A 187 34.81 -8.88 16.16
CA PHE A 187 34.38 -9.17 17.53
C PHE A 187 32.88 -9.44 17.58
N VAL A 188 32.45 -10.53 16.95
CA VAL A 188 31.02 -10.90 16.86
C VAL A 188 30.80 -12.35 17.29
N ARG A 189 29.58 -12.66 17.74
CA ARG A 189 29.19 -14.01 18.15
C ARG A 189 28.97 -14.88 16.91
N ARG A 190 30.05 -15.51 16.41
CA ARG A 190 30.06 -16.27 15.14
C ARG A 190 28.97 -17.33 15.04
N TYR A 191 28.65 -18.04 16.12
CA TYR A 191 27.57 -19.03 16.12
C TYR A 191 26.19 -18.41 15.82
N GLU A 192 25.87 -17.27 16.44
CA GLU A 192 24.62 -16.56 16.18
C GLU A 192 24.59 -16.00 14.75
N LEU A 193 25.72 -15.45 14.30
CA LEU A 193 25.87 -14.92 12.95
C LEU A 193 25.66 -16.01 11.89
N ASP A 194 26.27 -17.18 12.05
CA ASP A 194 26.14 -18.30 11.11
C ASP A 194 24.69 -18.81 11.02
N SER A 195 24.01 -18.90 12.16
CA SER A 195 22.58 -19.22 12.21
C SER A 195 21.72 -18.18 11.47
N GLN A 196 21.94 -16.89 11.74
CA GLN A 196 21.19 -15.80 11.10
C GLN A 196 21.44 -15.73 9.59
N LEU A 197 22.68 -15.92 9.13
CA LEU A 197 23.00 -15.93 7.70
C LEU A 197 22.45 -17.17 6.98
N THR A 198 22.36 -18.30 7.67
CA THR A 198 21.69 -19.50 7.14
C THR A 198 20.20 -19.24 6.96
N GLU A 199 19.53 -18.67 7.96
CA GLU A 199 18.13 -18.27 7.86
C GLU A 199 17.90 -17.24 6.74
N LEU A 200 18.81 -16.27 6.59
CA LEU A 200 18.76 -15.27 5.51
C LEU A 200 18.82 -15.92 4.12
N LYS A 201 19.65 -16.96 3.94
CA LYS A 201 19.73 -17.73 2.69
C LYS A 201 18.45 -18.51 2.40
N ASP A 202 17.76 -18.99 3.42
CA ASP A 202 16.49 -19.68 3.22
C ASP A 202 15.38 -18.70 2.82
N PHE A 203 15.33 -17.50 3.41
CA PHE A 203 14.45 -16.44 2.94
C PHE A 203 14.81 -15.93 1.53
N GLU A 204 16.07 -15.98 1.12
CA GLU A 204 16.48 -15.65 -0.25
C GLU A 204 15.82 -16.59 -1.28
N LYS A 205 15.79 -17.89 -0.99
CA LYS A 205 15.11 -18.88 -1.84
C LYS A 205 13.61 -18.62 -1.90
N GLU A 206 12.99 -18.31 -0.75
CA GLU A 206 11.56 -17.98 -0.66
C GLU A 206 11.22 -16.72 -1.48
N LEU A 207 12.08 -15.69 -1.41
CA LEU A 207 11.95 -14.45 -2.16
C LEU A 207 12.07 -14.69 -3.68
N LEU A 208 13.07 -15.47 -4.12
CA LEU A 208 13.27 -15.80 -5.53
C LEU A 208 12.09 -16.60 -6.10
N SER A 209 11.62 -17.62 -5.37
CA SER A 209 10.44 -18.40 -5.76
C SER A 209 9.19 -17.52 -5.88
N THR A 210 8.99 -16.59 -4.93
CA THR A 210 7.85 -15.67 -4.96
C THR A 210 7.97 -14.67 -6.12
N LYS A 211 9.17 -14.19 -6.42
CA LYS A 211 9.46 -13.30 -7.56
C LYS A 211 9.09 -13.97 -8.89
N GLU A 212 9.50 -15.22 -9.10
CA GLU A 212 9.19 -15.98 -10.32
C GLU A 212 7.67 -16.18 -10.48
N GLN A 213 6.99 -16.54 -9.39
CA GLN A 213 5.53 -16.72 -9.40
C GLN A 213 4.80 -15.39 -9.67
N LEU A 214 5.27 -14.29 -9.11
CA LEU A 214 4.73 -12.95 -9.38
C LEU A 214 4.93 -12.53 -10.83
N ASN A 215 6.11 -12.77 -11.40
CA ASN A 215 6.38 -12.47 -12.80
C ASN A 215 5.38 -13.17 -13.73
N HIS A 216 5.05 -14.43 -13.45
CA HIS A 216 4.02 -15.16 -14.20
C HIS A 216 2.61 -14.62 -13.93
N THR A 217 2.20 -14.49 -12.67
CA THR A 217 0.82 -14.11 -12.35
C THR A 217 0.48 -12.66 -12.69
N LEU A 218 1.45 -11.74 -12.63
CA LEU A 218 1.23 -10.35 -13.06
C LEU A 218 1.00 -10.24 -14.57
N SER A 219 1.56 -11.16 -15.38
CA SER A 219 1.38 -11.18 -16.84
C SER A 219 -0.07 -11.43 -17.28
N ASP A 220 -0.92 -11.92 -16.37
CA ASP A 220 -2.36 -12.08 -16.62
C ASP A 220 -3.08 -10.74 -16.79
N LEU A 221 -2.57 -9.65 -16.20
CA LEU A 221 -3.22 -8.34 -16.17
C LEU A 221 -2.34 -7.15 -16.59
N TYR A 222 -1.02 -7.31 -16.58
CA TYR A 222 -0.08 -6.21 -16.74
C TYR A 222 0.92 -6.47 -17.87
N SER A 223 1.36 -5.40 -18.55
CA SER A 223 2.44 -5.47 -19.54
C SER A 223 3.79 -5.72 -18.86
N GLN A 224 4.76 -6.24 -19.60
CA GLN A 224 6.09 -6.51 -19.06
C GLN A 224 6.74 -5.26 -18.44
N ASP A 225 6.58 -4.07 -19.03
CA ASP A 225 7.12 -2.82 -18.47
C ASP A 225 6.58 -2.52 -17.06
N VAL A 226 5.30 -2.81 -16.80
CA VAL A 226 4.67 -2.63 -15.48
C VAL A 226 5.19 -3.66 -14.49
N ILE A 227 5.40 -4.90 -14.96
CA ILE A 227 5.93 -5.99 -14.13
C ILE A 227 7.36 -5.68 -13.70
N ASP A 228 8.21 -5.30 -14.67
CA ASP A 228 9.62 -4.97 -14.44
C ASP A 228 9.73 -3.80 -13.46
N GLU A 229 8.97 -2.71 -13.70
CA GLU A 229 8.91 -1.58 -12.79
C GLU A 229 8.49 -2.01 -11.37
N TRP A 230 7.43 -2.79 -11.23
CA TRP A 230 6.92 -3.19 -9.92
C TRP A 230 7.93 -4.07 -9.17
N LEU A 231 8.56 -5.02 -9.86
CA LEU A 231 9.60 -5.87 -9.26
C LEU A 231 10.84 -5.05 -8.87
N ASP A 232 11.23 -4.06 -9.66
CA ASP A 232 12.35 -3.17 -9.35
C ASP A 232 12.09 -2.26 -8.15
N LEU A 233 10.83 -1.90 -7.89
CA LEU A 233 10.47 -1.10 -6.73
C LEU A 233 10.42 -1.90 -5.44
N TYR A 234 9.90 -3.13 -5.49
CA TYR A 234 9.51 -3.86 -4.28
C TYR A 234 10.36 -5.09 -3.98
N VAL A 235 11.02 -5.68 -4.97
CA VAL A 235 11.85 -6.88 -4.80
C VAL A 235 13.34 -6.52 -4.85
N THR A 236 13.78 -5.80 -5.89
CA THR A 236 15.19 -5.45 -6.10
C THR A 236 15.86 -4.76 -4.88
N PRO A 237 15.21 -3.82 -4.16
CA PRO A 237 15.83 -3.20 -3.00
C PRO A 237 16.12 -4.17 -1.86
N ILE A 238 15.25 -5.16 -1.67
CA ILE A 238 15.44 -6.20 -0.63
C ILE A 238 16.58 -7.13 -1.03
N GLN A 239 16.64 -7.55 -2.30
CA GLN A 239 17.77 -8.35 -2.81
C GLN A 239 19.10 -7.62 -2.59
N ASN A 240 19.15 -6.31 -2.88
CA ASN A 240 20.35 -5.50 -2.66
C ASN A 240 20.75 -5.40 -1.18
N GLN A 241 19.78 -5.30 -0.26
CA GLN A 241 20.07 -5.30 1.17
C GLN A 241 20.64 -6.64 1.66
N MET A 242 20.12 -7.76 1.15
CA MET A 242 20.65 -9.09 1.45
C MET A 242 22.08 -9.26 0.92
N TYR A 243 22.32 -8.88 -0.33
CA TYR A 243 23.66 -8.90 -0.94
C TYR A 243 24.66 -8.07 -0.13
N LYS A 244 24.25 -6.86 0.28
CA LYS A 244 25.06 -6.01 1.15
C LYS A 244 25.38 -6.69 2.48
N ALA A 245 24.41 -7.33 3.12
CA ALA A 245 24.66 -8.06 4.36
C ALA A 245 25.68 -9.19 4.16
N TYR A 246 25.61 -9.96 3.07
CA TYR A 246 26.63 -10.98 2.82
C TYR A 246 28.04 -10.39 2.66
N ILE A 247 28.18 -9.24 2.00
CA ILE A 247 29.46 -8.53 1.89
C ILE A 247 29.94 -8.06 3.26
N ASP A 248 29.09 -7.35 4.01
CA ASP A 248 29.44 -6.71 5.29
C ASP A 248 29.89 -7.73 6.35
N PHE A 249 29.37 -8.96 6.28
CA PHE A 249 29.66 -10.02 7.24
C PHE A 249 30.68 -11.06 6.76
N SER A 250 31.02 -11.11 5.48
CA SER A 250 32.03 -12.04 4.93
C SER A 250 33.39 -11.95 5.65
N PRO A 251 33.96 -10.75 5.96
CA PRO A 251 35.28 -10.65 6.60
C PRO A 251 35.37 -11.31 7.98
N VAL A 252 34.25 -11.38 8.71
CA VAL A 252 34.18 -12.00 10.05
C VAL A 252 34.64 -13.46 10.01
N PHE A 253 34.26 -14.18 8.96
CA PHE A 253 34.57 -15.60 8.82
C PHE A 253 36.02 -15.87 8.46
N ASN A 254 36.73 -14.87 7.93
CA ASN A 254 38.15 -14.96 7.60
C ASN A 254 39.05 -14.73 8.82
N THR A 255 38.52 -14.22 9.94
CA THR A 255 39.28 -13.99 11.17
C THR A 255 39.32 -15.25 12.03
N THR A 256 40.51 -15.81 12.23
CA THR A 256 40.77 -16.99 13.07
C THR A 256 41.48 -16.64 14.39
N SER A 257 41.98 -15.42 14.55
CA SER A 257 42.69 -14.94 15.73
C SER A 257 42.20 -13.55 16.16
N TRP A 258 42.06 -13.32 17.47
CA TRP A 258 41.65 -12.03 18.04
C TRP A 258 42.75 -11.43 18.91
N GLY A 259 42.81 -10.09 18.94
CA GLY A 259 43.64 -9.39 19.93
C GLY A 259 43.15 -9.64 21.37
N ARG A 260 43.97 -9.29 22.37
CA ARG A 260 43.72 -9.57 23.81
C ARG A 260 42.39 -9.06 24.42
N ARG A 261 41.58 -8.24 23.74
CA ARG A 261 40.25 -7.78 24.20
C ARG A 261 39.17 -8.36 23.27
N PRO A 262 37.99 -8.79 23.77
CA PRO A 262 37.13 -8.03 24.69
C PRO A 262 37.00 -8.59 26.12
N LEU A 263 37.75 -9.64 26.48
CA LEU A 263 37.67 -10.27 27.79
C LEU A 263 38.58 -9.53 28.80
N ILE A 264 37.98 -8.65 29.60
CA ILE A 264 38.44 -8.33 30.96
C ILE A 264 37.35 -8.82 31.90
#